data_AF-A0A0L1IPG3-F1
#
_entry.id   AF-A0A0L1IPG3-F1
#
_cell.length_a   1.000
_cell.length_b   1.000
_cell.length_c   1.000
_cell.angle_alpha   90.00
_cell.angle_beta   90.00
_cell.angle_gamma   90.00
#
_symmetry.space_group_name_H-M   'P 1'
#
loop_
_entity.id
_entity.type
_entity.pdbx_description
1 polymer ?
#
loop_
_entity_poly.entity_id
_entity_poly.type
_entity_poly.pdbx_seq_one_letter_code
_entity_poly.pdbx_strand_id
1 'polypeptide(L)'
;MSRGLWATLVPSHKRVCTRVMTRSNNHIHPFLPSAAQLPNAYTMISTSASGGSPFPQNRFPVDSDKAFGFDPHSYSSGRWLRQDKLQRAARHIEFNFDALCQRVLDVSPGADTITDCKKLEGGFNRVFLFMLNDARRAVARLPFALAGPAKLTTSSEVATINYLQCKTSLPIPRILDWSNDATSANNTVGSEYIIMEHAPGVSLHQKWPEMAGDQRVKCIDAIYRKMKEIDDLRFPAFGSLYFANHPHFGGVHPLDNEFCIGPHCGTRYWDCNVGEQRHYHRRSIGEFCDGLIDAGLSRLPPVDYTNDNKPFYHGSTRIHRSLLESARAMLKQMSADHRIAEAAVPLLFHPDLHKRNIFVSDDDPTTITGIIDWQATSIEPAFWYSDERPDFAVSTDTGDTVYAEAFELSSRFLTPILSGPRLMDETLLRPFRYSYRTWKDGAVALRHDMIEAARHWKELGLPGQCLYTLPTPNELAEHEKEYKLFEAAQVLRRDLSTLLNTASDGWVPPEEWEATELAHREVFTGMLEAVTTNQELDEDEPVKDGETLRSTWPFDIPALE
;
A
#
# COMPACT_ATOMS: atom_id res chain seq x y z
N MET A 1 16.54 29.95 -4.43
CA MET A 1 15.22 30.65 -4.63
C MET A 1 14.41 29.90 -5.70
N SER A 2 13.38 29.12 -5.36
CA SER A 2 12.85 28.00 -6.20
C SER A 2 11.97 28.36 -7.43
N ARG A 3 12.35 29.41 -8.19
CA ARG A 3 11.62 29.88 -9.38
C ARG A 3 12.31 29.63 -10.73
N GLY A 4 13.55 29.16 -10.74
CA GLY A 4 14.35 28.97 -11.96
C GLY A 4 13.85 27.83 -12.86
N LEU A 5 14.22 26.58 -12.53
CA LEU A 5 14.08 25.42 -13.42
C LEU A 5 12.64 25.16 -13.91
N TRP A 6 11.62 25.42 -13.10
CA TRP A 6 10.23 25.11 -13.45
C TRP A 6 9.56 26.14 -14.37
N ALA A 7 10.15 27.32 -14.57
CA ALA A 7 9.50 28.43 -15.29
C ALA A 7 9.79 28.46 -16.80
N THR A 8 10.79 27.70 -17.28
CA THR A 8 11.32 27.78 -18.65
C THR A 8 10.81 26.71 -19.60
N LEU A 9 10.26 25.59 -19.11
CA LEU A 9 10.12 24.35 -19.88
C LEU A 9 8.84 24.20 -20.75
N VAL A 10 7.86 25.11 -20.73
CA VAL A 10 6.65 25.00 -21.57
C VAL A 10 6.22 26.34 -22.20
N PRO A 11 6.47 26.59 -23.50
CA PRO A 11 6.04 27.81 -24.18
C PRO A 11 4.51 27.98 -24.33
N SER A 12 3.74 26.88 -24.23
CA SER A 12 2.36 26.82 -24.73
C SER A 12 1.35 26.20 -23.75
N HIS A 13 1.04 26.87 -22.62
CA HIS A 13 -0.32 27.01 -22.04
C HIS A 13 -0.31 27.84 -20.73
N LYS A 14 -0.32 29.19 -20.86
CA LYS A 14 -0.15 30.16 -19.75
C LYS A 14 -1.33 30.31 -18.77
N ARG A 15 -1.88 29.23 -18.18
CA ARG A 15 -2.93 29.30 -17.14
C ARG A 15 -2.79 28.38 -15.92
N VAL A 16 -1.93 27.35 -15.95
CA VAL A 16 -1.89 26.34 -14.86
C VAL A 16 -0.90 26.70 -13.72
N CYS A 17 0.27 27.24 -14.05
CA CYS A 17 1.40 27.34 -13.10
C CYS A 17 1.19 28.27 -11.89
N THR A 18 0.26 29.24 -11.95
CA THR A 18 0.13 30.30 -10.93
C THR A 18 -0.41 29.80 -9.58
N ARG A 19 -0.98 28.58 -9.51
CA ARG A 19 -1.53 28.01 -8.25
C ARG A 19 -0.52 27.21 -7.41
N VAL A 20 0.65 26.86 -7.97
CA VAL A 20 1.59 25.90 -7.37
C VAL A 20 2.45 26.52 -6.25
N MET A 21 2.63 27.85 -6.23
CA MET A 21 3.68 28.51 -5.44
C MET A 21 3.25 29.16 -4.11
N THR A 22 2.11 28.76 -3.51
CA THR A 22 1.62 29.38 -2.25
C THR A 22 1.16 28.37 -1.19
N ARG A 23 2.08 27.52 -0.70
CA ARG A 23 1.96 26.78 0.58
C ARG A 23 3.34 26.22 1.01
N SER A 24 4.10 27.02 1.77
CA SER A 24 5.33 26.56 2.45
C SER A 24 5.16 26.71 3.96
N ASN A 25 4.73 25.63 4.62
CA ASN A 25 4.96 25.29 6.03
C ASN A 25 4.15 24.02 6.33
N ASN A 26 4.78 22.87 6.07
CA ASN A 26 4.47 21.55 6.62
C ASN A 26 5.70 20.68 6.33
N HIS A 27 6.09 19.83 7.27
CA HIS A 27 7.25 18.95 7.08
C HIS A 27 6.96 17.92 5.97
N ILE A 28 7.98 17.56 5.19
CA ILE A 28 7.84 16.58 4.10
C ILE A 28 7.89 15.18 4.71
N HIS A 29 6.73 14.66 5.11
CA HIS A 29 6.61 13.28 5.56
C HIS A 29 6.79 12.31 4.37
N PRO A 30 7.71 11.33 4.43
CA PRO A 30 7.82 10.31 3.40
C PRO A 30 6.63 9.34 3.54
N PHE A 31 5.59 9.59 2.74
CA PHE A 31 4.33 8.83 2.74
C PHE A 31 4.58 7.31 2.81
N LEU A 32 3.80 6.63 3.66
CA LEU A 32 3.56 5.22 3.50
C LEU A 32 2.94 5.00 2.11
N PRO A 33 3.45 4.05 1.29
CA PRO A 33 2.67 3.57 0.18
C PRO A 33 1.50 2.75 0.75
N SER A 34 0.34 3.40 0.88
CA SER A 34 -0.95 2.72 0.68
C SER A 34 -0.85 1.90 -0.61
N ALA A 35 -1.60 0.79 -0.70
CA ALA A 35 -1.62 -0.04 -1.89
C ALA A 35 -1.82 0.84 -3.14
N ALA A 36 -0.98 0.65 -4.16
CA ALA A 36 -0.82 1.62 -5.25
C ALA A 36 -2.19 2.14 -5.76
N GLN A 37 -2.32 3.46 -5.89
CA GLN A 37 -3.54 4.08 -6.42
C GLN A 37 -3.60 3.85 -7.92
N LEU A 38 -4.06 2.66 -8.30
CA LEU A 38 -4.38 2.26 -9.66
C LEU A 38 -5.77 2.85 -9.99
N PRO A 39 -5.88 3.90 -10.82
CA PRO A 39 -7.15 4.23 -11.45
C PRO A 39 -7.58 3.07 -12.36
N ASN A 40 -8.88 2.82 -12.44
CA ASN A 40 -9.47 1.85 -13.37
C ASN A 40 -10.45 2.58 -14.28
N ALA A 41 -10.34 2.37 -15.59
CA ALA A 41 -11.09 3.12 -16.59
C ALA A 41 -12.61 2.88 -16.50
N TYR A 42 -13.39 3.97 -16.53
CA TYR A 42 -14.86 3.94 -16.58
C TYR A 42 -15.39 4.75 -17.77
N THR A 43 -15.30 4.17 -18.96
CA THR A 43 -15.90 4.71 -20.20
C THR A 43 -16.79 3.65 -20.85
N MET A 44 -18.09 3.68 -20.52
CA MET A 44 -19.09 2.79 -21.14
C MET A 44 -19.57 3.36 -22.49
N ILE A 45 -19.23 2.71 -23.60
CA ILE A 45 -19.89 2.95 -24.89
C ILE A 45 -21.12 2.05 -24.98
N SER A 46 -22.28 2.64 -25.25
CA SER A 46 -23.53 1.92 -25.45
C SER A 46 -23.67 1.43 -26.89
N THR A 47 -23.88 0.12 -27.07
CA THR A 47 -24.33 -0.47 -28.34
C THR A 47 -25.48 -1.44 -28.10
N SER A 48 -26.56 -1.29 -28.87
CA SER A 48 -27.77 -2.11 -28.77
C SER A 48 -27.63 -3.47 -29.44
N ALA A 49 -28.14 -4.52 -28.79
CA ALA A 49 -28.26 -5.86 -29.37
C ALA A 49 -29.61 -6.06 -30.07
N SER A 50 -29.62 -6.81 -31.17
CA SER A 50 -30.82 -7.35 -31.83
C SER A 50 -30.73 -8.89 -31.88
N GLY A 51 -31.88 -9.56 -31.75
CA GLY A 51 -31.94 -10.96 -31.33
C GLY A 51 -31.76 -12.01 -32.44
N GLY A 52 -31.43 -13.25 -32.01
CA GLY A 52 -31.43 -14.48 -32.80
C GLY A 52 -31.85 -15.68 -31.93
N SER A 53 -32.48 -16.69 -32.53
CA SER A 53 -33.12 -17.83 -31.81
C SER A 53 -32.20 -19.07 -31.69
N PRO A 54 -32.51 -20.01 -30.75
CA PRO A 54 -31.57 -21.06 -30.32
C PRO A 54 -31.74 -22.41 -31.02
N PHE A 55 -30.67 -23.22 -31.02
CA PHE A 55 -30.73 -24.70 -30.97
C PHE A 55 -29.49 -25.27 -30.23
N PRO A 56 -29.59 -26.42 -29.52
CA PRO A 56 -28.52 -26.92 -28.65
C PRO A 56 -27.62 -27.97 -29.32
N GLN A 57 -26.31 -27.93 -29.06
CA GLN A 57 -25.38 -29.03 -29.37
C GLN A 57 -24.31 -29.25 -28.28
N ASN A 58 -23.83 -30.50 -28.26
CA ASN A 58 -23.08 -31.19 -27.20
C ASN A 58 -21.90 -30.46 -26.53
N ARG A 59 -21.70 -30.79 -25.25
CA ARG A 59 -20.49 -30.46 -24.46
C ARG A 59 -19.23 -31.10 -25.09
N PHE A 60 -18.31 -30.25 -25.50
CA PHE A 60 -16.86 -30.46 -25.36
C PHE A 60 -16.30 -29.31 -24.50
N PRO A 61 -15.15 -29.46 -23.83
CA PRO A 61 -14.52 -28.33 -23.16
C PRO A 61 -14.13 -27.28 -24.21
N VAL A 62 -14.77 -26.12 -24.15
CA VAL A 62 -14.32 -24.94 -24.90
C VAL A 62 -13.29 -24.25 -24.03
N ASP A 63 -12.03 -24.53 -24.34
CA ASP A 63 -10.79 -23.79 -24.03
C ASP A 63 -11.08 -22.35 -23.51
N SER A 64 -11.33 -22.18 -22.20
CA SER A 64 -12.13 -21.02 -21.73
C SER A 64 -11.35 -19.70 -21.75
N ASP A 65 -10.02 -19.77 -21.82
CA ASP A 65 -9.12 -18.66 -22.14
C ASP A 65 -9.51 -17.95 -23.46
N LYS A 66 -10.14 -18.67 -24.40
CA LYS A 66 -10.67 -18.12 -25.66
C LYS A 66 -12.13 -17.70 -25.57
N ALA A 67 -12.88 -18.15 -24.55
CA ALA A 67 -14.31 -17.89 -24.43
C ALA A 67 -14.64 -16.46 -23.98
N PHE A 68 -13.77 -15.85 -23.15
CA PHE A 68 -13.99 -14.50 -22.60
C PHE A 68 -13.09 -13.40 -23.21
N GLY A 69 -12.24 -13.74 -24.18
CA GLY A 69 -11.48 -12.76 -24.97
C GLY A 69 -10.30 -12.08 -24.26
N PHE A 70 -9.80 -12.65 -23.15
CA PHE A 70 -8.61 -12.16 -22.44
C PHE A 70 -7.66 -13.31 -22.09
N ASP A 71 -6.36 -13.01 -21.98
CA ASP A 71 -5.37 -13.90 -21.36
C ASP A 71 -5.53 -13.89 -19.82
N PRO A 72 -5.82 -15.02 -19.15
CA PRO A 72 -5.96 -15.07 -17.70
C PRO A 72 -4.61 -15.03 -16.94
N HIS A 73 -3.47 -15.23 -17.60
CA HIS A 73 -2.15 -15.42 -16.98
C HIS A 73 -1.29 -14.16 -16.92
N SER A 74 -1.24 -13.36 -18.00
CA SER A 74 -0.40 -12.15 -18.05
C SER A 74 -1.06 -10.96 -17.35
N TYR A 75 -0.22 -10.10 -16.73
CA TYR A 75 -0.65 -8.78 -16.29
C TYR A 75 -0.80 -7.82 -17.48
N SER A 76 -1.96 -7.19 -17.57
CA SER A 76 -2.43 -6.40 -18.71
C SER A 76 -3.03 -5.04 -18.34
N SER A 77 -3.49 -4.84 -17.10
CA SER A 77 -4.12 -3.58 -16.68
C SER A 77 -3.20 -2.35 -16.65
N GLY A 78 -1.89 -2.47 -16.93
CA GLY A 78 -0.98 -1.32 -16.99
C GLY A 78 0.50 -1.69 -17.17
N ARG A 79 1.34 -0.66 -17.16
CA ARG A 79 2.80 -0.73 -17.32
C ARG A 79 3.50 0.23 -16.35
N TRP A 80 4.82 0.10 -16.17
CA TRP A 80 5.58 0.93 -15.21
C TRP A 80 6.74 1.68 -15.87
N LEU A 81 6.87 2.99 -15.62
CA LEU A 81 8.07 3.78 -15.94
C LEU A 81 9.34 3.29 -15.20
N ARG A 82 9.18 2.36 -14.24
CA ARG A 82 10.26 1.72 -13.50
C ARG A 82 10.16 0.21 -13.58
N GLN A 83 11.15 -0.43 -14.20
CA GLN A 83 11.32 -1.89 -14.25
C GLN A 83 10.12 -2.66 -14.83
N ASP A 84 9.41 -2.09 -15.82
CA ASP A 84 8.21 -2.65 -16.48
C ASP A 84 8.24 -4.17 -16.68
N LYS A 85 9.32 -4.70 -17.27
CA LYS A 85 9.47 -6.14 -17.55
C LYS A 85 9.45 -6.99 -16.29
N LEU A 86 10.09 -6.53 -15.20
CA LEU A 86 10.09 -7.21 -13.91
C LEU A 86 8.74 -7.06 -13.20
N GLN A 87 8.14 -5.87 -13.25
CA GLN A 87 6.84 -5.58 -12.64
C GLN A 87 5.70 -6.42 -13.25
N ARG A 88 5.72 -6.63 -14.57
CA ARG A 88 4.76 -7.50 -15.26
C ARG A 88 5.07 -8.98 -15.07
N ALA A 89 6.34 -9.39 -15.12
CA ALA A 89 6.73 -10.79 -14.85
C ALA A 89 6.37 -11.25 -13.42
N ALA A 90 6.56 -10.38 -12.42
CA ALA A 90 6.17 -10.66 -11.03
C ALA A 90 4.64 -10.69 -10.79
N ARG A 91 3.83 -10.41 -11.83
CA ARG A 91 2.36 -10.48 -11.86
C ARG A 91 1.83 -11.44 -12.93
N HIS A 92 2.68 -12.31 -13.46
CA HIS A 92 2.24 -13.53 -14.13
C HIS A 92 1.69 -14.51 -13.10
N ILE A 93 0.64 -15.26 -13.43
CA ILE A 93 0.18 -16.42 -12.64
C ILE A 93 -0.06 -17.57 -13.60
N GLU A 94 0.69 -18.65 -13.40
CA GLU A 94 0.44 -19.94 -14.07
C GLU A 94 -0.57 -20.73 -13.21
N PHE A 95 -1.74 -21.02 -13.77
CA PHE A 95 -2.83 -21.72 -13.08
C PHE A 95 -3.83 -22.28 -14.09
N ASN A 96 -4.76 -23.14 -13.66
CA ASN A 96 -5.81 -23.70 -14.52
C ASN A 96 -7.10 -22.87 -14.40
N PHE A 97 -7.42 -22.09 -15.45
CA PHE A 97 -8.58 -21.20 -15.49
C PHE A 97 -9.91 -21.95 -15.72
N ASP A 98 -9.93 -23.03 -16.51
CA ASP A 98 -11.08 -23.95 -16.62
C ASP A 98 -11.46 -24.52 -15.24
N ALA A 99 -10.47 -24.92 -14.43
CA ALA A 99 -10.69 -25.47 -13.10
C ALA A 99 -11.17 -24.40 -12.10
N LEU A 100 -10.76 -23.13 -12.26
CA LEU A 100 -11.30 -22.02 -11.49
C LEU A 100 -12.78 -21.77 -11.84
N CYS A 101 -13.11 -21.75 -13.15
CA CYS A 101 -14.48 -21.64 -13.63
C CYS A 101 -15.38 -22.77 -13.09
N GLN A 102 -14.89 -24.02 -13.10
CA GLN A 102 -15.61 -25.15 -12.53
C GLN A 102 -15.80 -24.99 -11.00
N ARG A 103 -14.76 -24.57 -10.26
CA ARG A 103 -14.88 -24.36 -8.81
C ARG A 103 -15.91 -23.28 -8.47
N VAL A 104 -15.98 -22.20 -9.24
CA VAL A 104 -16.98 -21.14 -9.09
C VAL A 104 -18.41 -21.67 -9.27
N LEU A 105 -18.63 -22.59 -10.21
CA LEU A 105 -19.93 -23.26 -10.38
C LEU A 105 -20.24 -24.24 -9.23
N ASP A 106 -19.27 -25.07 -8.82
CA ASP A 106 -19.42 -26.03 -7.71
C ASP A 106 -19.89 -25.36 -6.41
N VAL A 107 -19.45 -24.11 -6.15
CA VAL A 107 -19.74 -23.34 -4.93
C VAL A 107 -20.93 -22.38 -5.09
N SER A 108 -21.55 -22.35 -6.27
CA SER A 108 -22.70 -21.50 -6.61
C SER A 108 -23.96 -22.34 -6.90
N PRO A 109 -24.47 -23.13 -5.93
CA PRO A 109 -25.59 -24.03 -6.16
C PRO A 109 -26.81 -23.28 -6.71
N GLY A 110 -27.37 -23.75 -7.82
CA GLY A 110 -28.44 -23.10 -8.58
C GLY A 110 -27.97 -22.37 -9.86
N ALA A 111 -26.67 -22.18 -10.05
CA ALA A 111 -26.09 -21.78 -11.33
C ALA A 111 -25.56 -23.00 -12.10
N ASP A 112 -25.78 -23.01 -13.42
CA ASP A 112 -25.32 -24.07 -14.34
C ASP A 112 -24.19 -23.59 -15.27
N THR A 113 -24.11 -22.29 -15.54
CA THR A 113 -23.11 -21.70 -16.44
C THR A 113 -22.68 -20.29 -16.02
N ILE A 114 -21.42 -19.98 -16.32
CA ILE A 114 -20.91 -18.60 -16.35
C ILE A 114 -21.35 -17.97 -17.67
N THR A 115 -21.85 -16.73 -17.63
CA THR A 115 -22.38 -16.00 -18.79
C THR A 115 -21.48 -14.87 -19.27
N ASP A 116 -20.67 -14.31 -18.38
CA ASP A 116 -19.64 -13.30 -18.63
C ASP A 116 -18.57 -13.42 -17.53
N CYS A 117 -17.34 -13.05 -17.83
CA CYS A 117 -16.23 -13.00 -16.88
C CYS A 117 -15.37 -11.78 -17.18
N LYS A 118 -15.00 -11.02 -16.15
CA LYS A 118 -14.13 -9.85 -16.29
C LYS A 118 -12.86 -10.02 -15.45
N LYS A 119 -11.71 -10.01 -16.12
CA LYS A 119 -10.40 -9.90 -15.46
C LYS A 119 -10.18 -8.46 -15.00
N LEU A 120 -9.84 -8.28 -13.73
CA LEU A 120 -9.45 -7.03 -13.09
C LEU A 120 -8.13 -7.28 -12.35
N GLU A 121 -7.16 -6.36 -12.42
CA GLU A 121 -5.82 -6.63 -11.90
C GLU A 121 -5.33 -5.49 -11.01
N GLY A 122 -5.14 -5.79 -9.72
CA GLY A 122 -4.66 -4.85 -8.72
C GLY A 122 -3.14 -4.85 -8.56
N GLY A 123 -2.62 -4.18 -7.54
CA GLY A 123 -1.19 -4.16 -7.24
C GLY A 123 -0.66 -5.52 -6.76
N PHE A 124 -1.52 -6.31 -6.09
CA PHE A 124 -1.20 -7.56 -5.40
C PHE A 124 -2.06 -8.77 -5.79
N ASN A 125 -3.17 -8.58 -6.49
CA ASN A 125 -4.11 -9.67 -6.87
C ASN A 125 -4.49 -9.58 -8.34
N ARG A 126 -4.65 -10.75 -8.98
CA ARG A 126 -5.58 -10.90 -10.11
C ARG A 126 -6.96 -11.21 -9.55
N VAL A 127 -7.99 -10.60 -10.13
CA VAL A 127 -9.38 -10.74 -9.71
C VAL A 127 -10.23 -11.08 -10.92
N PHE A 128 -11.11 -12.06 -10.79
CA PHE A 128 -12.09 -12.43 -11.79
C PHE A 128 -13.49 -12.19 -11.24
N LEU A 129 -14.25 -11.33 -11.92
CA LEU A 129 -15.67 -11.12 -11.66
C LEU A 129 -16.48 -11.99 -12.62
N PHE A 130 -17.08 -13.05 -12.09
CA PHE A 130 -17.92 -13.98 -12.82
C PHE A 130 -19.39 -13.57 -12.71
N MET A 131 -20.07 -13.52 -13.85
CA MET A 131 -21.52 -13.39 -13.98
C MET A 131 -22.12 -14.78 -14.20
N LEU A 132 -23.15 -15.15 -13.44
CA LEU A 132 -23.78 -16.48 -13.52
C LEU A 132 -25.13 -16.42 -14.28
N ASN A 133 -25.62 -17.57 -14.74
CA ASN A 133 -26.88 -17.66 -15.50
C ASN A 133 -28.14 -17.34 -14.68
N ASP A 134 -28.03 -17.29 -13.35
CA ASP A 134 -29.07 -16.85 -12.42
C ASP A 134 -28.92 -15.37 -11.99
N ALA A 135 -28.07 -14.62 -12.70
CA ALA A 135 -27.69 -13.22 -12.45
C ALA A 135 -26.94 -12.94 -11.13
N ARG A 136 -26.56 -13.96 -10.34
CA ARG A 136 -25.59 -13.79 -9.23
C ARG A 136 -24.20 -13.46 -9.77
N ARG A 137 -23.36 -12.91 -8.89
CA ARG A 137 -21.98 -12.55 -9.16
C ARG A 137 -21.05 -13.17 -8.12
N ALA A 138 -20.00 -13.83 -8.60
CA ALA A 138 -18.92 -14.37 -7.77
C ALA A 138 -17.61 -13.64 -8.10
N VAL A 139 -16.76 -13.47 -7.10
CA VAL A 139 -15.44 -12.85 -7.22
C VAL A 139 -14.39 -13.87 -6.81
N ALA A 140 -13.50 -14.25 -7.72
CA ALA A 140 -12.29 -14.99 -7.38
C ALA A 140 -11.09 -14.05 -7.31
N ARG A 141 -10.27 -14.17 -6.27
CA ARG A 141 -9.01 -13.43 -6.07
C ARG A 141 -7.86 -14.42 -6.03
N LEU A 142 -6.82 -14.19 -6.83
CA LEU A 142 -5.58 -14.97 -6.86
C LEU A 142 -4.41 -14.01 -6.55
N PRO A 143 -3.65 -14.22 -5.46
CA PRO A 143 -2.54 -13.34 -5.10
C PRO A 143 -1.36 -13.49 -6.06
N PHE A 144 -0.73 -12.38 -6.42
CA PHE A 144 0.59 -12.38 -7.04
C PHE A 144 1.66 -12.74 -5.99
N ALA A 145 2.85 -13.19 -6.44
CA ALA A 145 3.99 -13.45 -5.54
C ALA A 145 4.43 -12.23 -4.70
N LEU A 146 4.03 -11.03 -5.12
CA LEU A 146 4.26 -9.75 -4.43
C LEU A 146 3.32 -9.52 -3.22
N ALA A 147 2.20 -10.24 -3.12
CA ALA A 147 1.16 -10.02 -2.11
C ALA A 147 1.64 -10.28 -0.67
N GLY A 148 2.59 -11.20 -0.50
CA GLY A 148 3.00 -11.68 0.82
C GLY A 148 3.70 -13.04 0.77
N PRO A 149 3.79 -13.75 1.90
CA PRO A 149 4.10 -15.18 1.92
C PRO A 149 3.05 -16.02 1.22
N ALA A 150 3.50 -17.01 0.45
CA ALA A 150 2.67 -18.12 0.04
C ALA A 150 2.06 -18.84 1.26
N LYS A 151 0.86 -19.39 1.10
CA LYS A 151 -0.04 -20.00 2.08
C LYS A 151 -0.56 -19.05 3.15
N LEU A 152 0.31 -18.27 3.78
CA LEU A 152 -0.03 -17.44 4.94
C LEU A 152 -0.87 -16.20 4.58
N THR A 153 -0.65 -15.58 3.43
CA THR A 153 -1.44 -14.41 3.00
C THR A 153 -2.92 -14.78 2.87
N THR A 154 -3.20 -15.80 2.07
CA THR A 154 -4.55 -16.35 1.84
C THR A 154 -5.17 -16.88 3.13
N SER A 155 -4.43 -17.67 3.92
CA SER A 155 -4.93 -18.20 5.21
C SER A 155 -5.35 -17.08 6.18
N SER A 156 -4.61 -15.98 6.19
CA SER A 156 -4.84 -14.89 7.14
C SER A 156 -5.94 -13.93 6.71
N GLU A 157 -6.07 -13.63 5.41
CA GLU A 157 -7.22 -12.86 4.90
C GLU A 157 -8.53 -13.63 5.16
N VAL A 158 -8.57 -14.94 4.86
CA VAL A 158 -9.76 -15.77 5.11
C VAL A 158 -10.10 -15.83 6.61
N ALA A 159 -9.12 -16.07 7.47
CA ALA A 159 -9.34 -16.11 8.92
C ALA A 159 -9.79 -14.74 9.48
N THR A 160 -9.23 -13.64 8.97
CA THR A 160 -9.64 -12.28 9.38
C THR A 160 -11.07 -11.97 8.96
N ILE A 161 -11.47 -12.29 7.73
CA ILE A 161 -12.83 -12.08 7.23
C ILE A 161 -13.84 -12.88 8.08
N ASN A 162 -13.57 -14.15 8.35
CA ASN A 162 -14.44 -14.99 9.20
C ASN A 162 -14.49 -14.44 10.64
N TYR A 163 -13.36 -14.08 11.24
CA TYR A 163 -13.32 -13.50 12.58
C TYR A 163 -14.16 -12.22 12.68
N LEU A 164 -14.03 -11.30 11.73
CA LEU A 164 -14.81 -10.06 11.70
C LEU A 164 -16.31 -10.32 11.48
N GLN A 165 -16.69 -11.24 10.59
CA GLN A 165 -18.07 -11.69 10.39
C GLN A 165 -18.67 -12.35 11.65
N CYS A 166 -17.84 -12.99 12.49
CA CYS A 166 -18.28 -13.61 13.74
C CYS A 166 -18.29 -12.67 14.97
N LYS A 167 -17.47 -11.60 14.99
CA LYS A 167 -17.36 -10.69 16.16
C LYS A 167 -18.02 -9.32 15.95
N THR A 168 -18.38 -8.94 14.74
CA THR A 168 -18.89 -7.59 14.39
C THR A 168 -20.11 -7.67 13.48
N SER A 169 -20.78 -6.54 13.25
CA SER A 169 -21.79 -6.36 12.21
C SER A 169 -21.24 -5.65 10.96
N LEU A 170 -19.94 -5.80 10.66
CA LEU A 170 -19.33 -5.30 9.43
C LEU A 170 -19.94 -5.99 8.19
N PRO A 171 -20.38 -5.24 7.17
CA PRO A 171 -20.81 -5.83 5.92
C PRO A 171 -19.56 -6.27 5.12
N ILE A 172 -19.17 -7.54 5.25
CA ILE A 172 -18.06 -8.14 4.51
C ILE A 172 -18.63 -9.28 3.66
N PRO A 173 -18.33 -9.37 2.34
CA PRO A 173 -18.87 -10.43 1.49
C PRO A 173 -18.50 -11.82 1.99
N ARG A 174 -19.42 -12.79 1.88
CA ARG A 174 -19.19 -14.15 2.37
C ARG A 174 -18.21 -14.89 1.47
N ILE A 175 -17.28 -15.62 2.08
CA ILE A 175 -16.39 -16.53 1.38
C ILE A 175 -17.19 -17.77 0.96
N LEU A 176 -17.03 -18.17 -0.30
CA LEU A 176 -17.66 -19.33 -0.91
C LEU A 176 -16.73 -20.55 -0.85
N ASP A 177 -15.45 -20.35 -1.17
CA ASP A 177 -14.38 -21.35 -1.11
C ASP A 177 -13.00 -20.67 -1.15
N TRP A 178 -11.94 -21.40 -0.77
CA TRP A 178 -10.57 -20.89 -0.79
C TRP A 178 -9.55 -22.03 -0.80
N SER A 179 -8.37 -21.75 -1.35
CA SER A 179 -7.19 -22.61 -1.24
C SER A 179 -5.96 -21.78 -0.95
N ASN A 180 -5.26 -22.13 0.12
CA ASN A 180 -3.94 -21.58 0.47
C ASN A 180 -2.77 -22.41 -0.08
N ASP A 181 -3.02 -23.47 -0.84
CA ASP A 181 -1.95 -24.38 -1.27
C ASP A 181 -2.05 -24.71 -2.76
N ALA A 182 -1.30 -23.95 -3.57
CA ALA A 182 -1.12 -24.18 -5.00
C ALA A 182 -0.60 -25.60 -5.33
N THR A 183 0.07 -26.27 -4.39
CA THR A 183 0.67 -27.61 -4.59
C THR A 183 -0.19 -28.77 -4.06
N SER A 184 -1.35 -28.48 -3.47
CA SER A 184 -2.26 -29.50 -2.95
C SER A 184 -2.92 -30.29 -4.09
N ALA A 185 -2.94 -31.62 -4.00
CA ALA A 185 -3.63 -32.48 -4.96
C ALA A 185 -5.15 -32.26 -5.04
N ASN A 186 -5.75 -31.64 -4.02
CA ASN A 186 -7.16 -31.24 -4.03
C ASN A 186 -7.40 -29.89 -4.74
N ASN A 187 -6.33 -29.14 -5.02
CA ASN A 187 -6.37 -27.83 -5.64
C ASN A 187 -6.13 -27.94 -7.16
N THR A 188 -7.17 -28.31 -7.90
CA THR A 188 -7.13 -28.42 -9.37
C THR A 188 -6.90 -27.09 -10.09
N VAL A 189 -7.01 -25.95 -9.40
CA VAL A 189 -6.68 -24.62 -9.94
C VAL A 189 -5.16 -24.43 -10.03
N GLY A 190 -4.37 -25.09 -9.19
CA GLY A 190 -2.89 -24.98 -9.21
C GLY A 190 -2.32 -23.65 -8.71
N SER A 191 -3.15 -22.80 -8.10
CA SER A 191 -2.75 -21.53 -7.49
C SER A 191 -3.49 -21.30 -6.17
N GLU A 192 -3.03 -20.36 -5.36
CA GLU A 192 -3.80 -19.88 -4.21
C GLU A 192 -4.99 -19.05 -4.68
N TYR A 193 -6.14 -19.16 -4.00
CA TYR A 193 -7.32 -18.36 -4.32
C TYR A 193 -8.26 -18.16 -3.13
N ILE A 194 -9.09 -17.13 -3.23
CA ILE A 194 -10.32 -16.95 -2.44
C ILE A 194 -11.46 -16.67 -3.42
N ILE A 195 -12.52 -17.48 -3.38
CA ILE A 195 -13.78 -17.23 -4.08
C ILE A 195 -14.79 -16.71 -3.05
N MET A 196 -15.43 -15.58 -3.35
CA MET A 196 -16.36 -14.88 -2.46
C MET A 196 -17.54 -14.29 -3.22
N GLU A 197 -18.59 -13.91 -2.50
CA GLU A 197 -19.71 -13.15 -3.05
C GLU A 197 -19.24 -11.76 -3.53
N HIS A 198 -19.86 -11.21 -4.56
CA HIS A 198 -19.64 -9.80 -4.95
C HIS A 198 -20.26 -8.86 -3.91
N ALA A 199 -19.54 -7.81 -3.50
CA ALA A 199 -20.04 -6.82 -2.55
C ALA A 199 -21.33 -6.13 -3.06
N PRO A 200 -22.41 -6.04 -2.27
CA PRO A 200 -23.64 -5.38 -2.71
C PRO A 200 -23.50 -3.85 -2.69
N GLY A 201 -24.30 -3.17 -3.51
CA GLY A 201 -24.26 -1.72 -3.68
C GLY A 201 -23.27 -1.25 -4.75
N VAL A 202 -22.88 0.03 -4.67
CA VAL A 202 -21.95 0.71 -5.60
C VAL A 202 -20.67 1.14 -4.88
N SER A 203 -19.55 1.26 -5.60
CA SER A 203 -18.29 1.68 -4.98
C SER A 203 -18.39 3.13 -4.51
N LEU A 204 -17.96 3.39 -3.27
CA LEU A 204 -17.95 4.74 -2.72
C LEU A 204 -17.07 5.68 -3.56
N HIS A 205 -16.00 5.18 -4.20
CA HIS A 205 -15.17 5.97 -5.12
C HIS A 205 -15.97 6.54 -6.29
N GLN A 206 -16.91 5.77 -6.85
CA GLN A 206 -17.79 6.19 -7.94
C GLN A 206 -18.89 7.14 -7.47
N LYS A 207 -19.46 6.87 -6.29
CA LYS A 207 -20.59 7.64 -5.74
C LYS A 207 -20.18 8.97 -5.11
N TRP A 208 -18.96 9.07 -4.58
CA TRP A 208 -18.46 10.24 -3.83
C TRP A 208 -18.56 11.59 -4.58
N PRO A 209 -18.25 11.70 -5.89
CA PRO A 209 -18.42 12.94 -6.63
C PRO A 209 -19.88 13.42 -6.69
N GLU A 210 -20.84 12.50 -6.75
CA GLU A 210 -22.28 12.78 -6.82
C GLU A 210 -22.88 13.19 -5.45
N MET A 211 -22.30 12.70 -4.35
CA MET A 211 -22.82 12.91 -3.00
C MET A 211 -22.79 14.38 -2.57
N ALA A 212 -23.90 14.83 -1.96
CA ALA A 212 -23.98 16.11 -1.28
C ALA A 212 -23.06 16.16 -0.04
N GLY A 213 -22.69 17.37 0.40
CA GLY A 213 -21.75 17.56 1.52
C GLY A 213 -22.22 16.91 2.82
N ASP A 214 -23.52 16.97 3.13
CA ASP A 214 -24.09 16.33 4.32
C ASP A 214 -24.12 14.79 4.20
N GLN A 215 -24.36 14.25 3.00
CA GLN A 215 -24.25 12.81 2.73
C GLN A 215 -22.81 12.32 2.93
N ARG A 216 -21.80 13.07 2.48
CA ARG A 216 -20.39 12.74 2.72
C ARG A 216 -20.04 12.71 4.21
N VAL A 217 -20.51 13.70 4.99
CA VAL A 217 -20.32 13.74 6.45
C VAL A 217 -21.01 12.56 7.14
N LYS A 218 -22.27 12.25 6.78
CA LYS A 218 -23.00 11.08 7.31
C LYS A 218 -22.34 9.75 6.94
N CYS A 219 -21.79 9.64 5.73
CA CYS A 219 -21.06 8.46 5.27
C CYS A 219 -19.76 8.26 6.08
N ILE A 220 -18.99 9.32 6.36
CA ILE A 220 -17.81 9.26 7.23
C ILE A 220 -18.18 8.78 8.64
N ASP A 221 -19.24 9.34 9.23
CA ASP A 221 -19.76 8.89 10.53
C ASP A 221 -20.19 7.41 10.50
N ALA A 222 -20.87 6.96 9.44
CA ALA A 222 -21.27 5.56 9.26
C ALA A 222 -20.06 4.61 9.12
N ILE A 223 -19.02 4.99 8.36
CA ILE A 223 -17.76 4.24 8.24
C ILE A 223 -17.09 4.12 9.62
N TYR A 224 -17.03 5.21 10.39
CA TYR A 224 -16.37 5.20 11.70
C TYR A 224 -17.18 4.49 12.79
N ARG A 225 -18.51 4.46 12.70
CA ARG A 225 -19.34 3.57 13.53
C ARG A 225 -19.02 2.10 13.26
N LYS A 226 -18.71 1.74 12.01
CA LYS A 226 -18.26 0.39 11.63
C LYS A 226 -16.82 0.11 12.09
N MET A 227 -15.91 1.07 12.00
CA MET A 227 -14.55 0.91 12.54
C MET A 227 -14.52 0.81 14.08
N LYS A 228 -15.48 1.44 14.79
CA LYS A 228 -15.63 1.26 16.25
C LYS A 228 -15.80 -0.20 16.65
N GLU A 229 -16.55 -0.98 15.87
CA GLU A 229 -16.76 -2.41 16.15
C GLU A 229 -15.46 -3.22 16.09
N ILE A 230 -14.39 -2.66 15.49
CA ILE A 230 -13.02 -3.21 15.48
C ILE A 230 -12.18 -2.63 16.63
N ASP A 231 -12.28 -1.32 16.89
CA ASP A 231 -11.61 -0.63 18.02
C ASP A 231 -12.09 -1.17 19.38
N ASP A 232 -13.29 -1.75 19.47
CA ASP A 232 -13.80 -2.44 20.67
C ASP A 232 -13.21 -3.86 20.87
N LEU A 233 -12.55 -4.45 19.86
CA LEU A 233 -11.95 -5.80 19.96
C LEU A 233 -10.61 -5.77 20.73
N ARG A 234 -10.29 -6.87 21.42
CA ARG A 234 -9.08 -6.96 22.27
C ARG A 234 -8.26 -8.18 21.88
N PHE A 235 -6.94 -7.99 21.76
CA PHE A 235 -6.01 -9.02 21.28
C PHE A 235 -4.83 -9.18 22.25
N PRO A 236 -4.38 -10.42 22.55
CA PRO A 236 -3.31 -10.68 23.52
C PRO A 236 -1.87 -10.55 22.97
N ALA A 237 -1.70 -10.33 21.66
CA ALA A 237 -0.39 -10.25 21.00
C ALA A 237 -0.49 -9.51 19.65
N PHE A 238 0.66 -9.08 19.12
CA PHE A 238 0.79 -8.64 17.72
C PHE A 238 0.96 -9.85 16.78
N GLY A 239 0.55 -9.73 15.51
CA GLY A 239 0.62 -10.81 14.52
C GLY A 239 -0.46 -10.67 13.45
N SER A 240 -0.73 -11.74 12.71
CA SER A 240 -1.94 -11.81 11.86
C SER A 240 -2.83 -12.97 12.31
N LEU A 241 -4.13 -12.91 12.00
CA LEU A 241 -5.10 -13.92 12.40
C LEU A 241 -5.01 -15.18 11.54
N TYR A 242 -5.24 -16.35 12.14
CA TYR A 242 -5.32 -17.66 11.48
C TYR A 242 -6.35 -18.53 12.18
N PHE A 243 -6.84 -19.59 11.53
CA PHE A 243 -7.64 -20.61 12.20
C PHE A 243 -6.79 -21.45 13.16
N ALA A 244 -7.29 -21.71 14.36
CA ALA A 244 -6.59 -22.44 15.42
C ALA A 244 -6.27 -23.90 15.06
N ASN A 245 -6.97 -24.46 14.07
CA ASN A 245 -6.77 -25.82 13.58
C ASN A 245 -5.63 -25.97 12.54
N HIS A 246 -4.91 -24.90 12.19
CA HIS A 246 -3.88 -24.89 11.14
C HIS A 246 -2.45 -24.91 11.75
N PRO A 247 -1.90 -26.08 12.14
CA PRO A 247 -1.00 -26.18 13.30
C PRO A 247 0.49 -25.98 12.98
N HIS A 248 0.82 -25.55 11.76
CA HIS A 248 2.19 -25.59 11.23
C HIS A 248 3.02 -24.33 11.51
N PHE A 249 2.50 -23.41 12.32
CA PHE A 249 3.13 -22.12 12.57
C PHE A 249 3.76 -22.07 13.96
N GLY A 250 5.06 -21.75 14.03
CA GLY A 250 5.75 -21.55 15.30
C GLY A 250 5.32 -20.26 16.00
N GLY A 251 5.20 -20.29 17.32
CA GLY A 251 4.93 -19.10 18.13
C GLY A 251 3.48 -18.59 18.08
N VAL A 252 2.51 -19.44 17.80
CA VAL A 252 1.07 -19.11 17.79
C VAL A 252 0.52 -18.79 19.19
N HIS A 253 -0.43 -17.86 19.25
CA HIS A 253 -1.20 -17.46 20.43
C HIS A 253 -2.69 -17.76 20.20
N PRO A 254 -3.33 -18.62 21.01
CA PRO A 254 -4.78 -18.80 20.95
C PRO A 254 -5.51 -17.46 21.21
N LEU A 255 -6.57 -17.20 20.45
CA LEU A 255 -7.47 -16.05 20.64
C LEU A 255 -8.82 -16.54 21.19
N ASP A 256 -9.36 -17.59 20.58
CA ASP A 256 -10.45 -18.42 21.13
C ASP A 256 -10.30 -19.88 20.63
N ASN A 257 -11.40 -20.63 20.54
CA ASN A 257 -11.41 -22.02 20.08
C ASN A 257 -11.24 -22.17 18.54
N GLU A 258 -11.55 -21.13 17.78
CA GLU A 258 -11.59 -21.15 16.31
C GLU A 258 -10.44 -20.34 15.71
N PHE A 259 -9.99 -19.29 16.40
CA PHE A 259 -9.00 -18.33 15.91
C PHE A 259 -7.75 -18.25 16.80
N CYS A 260 -6.64 -17.92 16.17
CA CYS A 260 -5.35 -17.68 16.81
C CYS A 260 -4.57 -16.57 16.10
N ILE A 261 -3.59 -16.00 16.79
CA ILE A 261 -2.66 -15.01 16.26
C ILE A 261 -1.34 -15.72 15.96
N GLY A 262 -0.85 -15.59 14.74
CA GLY A 262 0.37 -16.24 14.26
C GLY A 262 1.35 -15.26 13.60
N PRO A 263 2.35 -15.77 12.85
CA PRO A 263 3.33 -14.94 12.17
C PRO A 263 2.68 -13.84 11.30
N HIS A 264 3.07 -12.59 11.50
CA HIS A 264 2.46 -11.45 10.80
C HIS A 264 2.71 -11.54 9.29
N CYS A 265 1.70 -11.79 8.46
CA CYS A 265 1.88 -12.11 7.03
C CYS A 265 2.33 -10.93 6.16
N GLY A 266 1.93 -9.69 6.49
CA GLY A 266 2.15 -8.52 5.62
C GLY A 266 3.60 -8.28 5.18
N THR A 267 3.73 -7.76 3.94
CA THR A 267 4.98 -7.53 3.17
C THR A 267 6.06 -6.71 3.88
N ARG A 268 5.72 -6.05 5.00
CA ARG A 268 6.65 -5.28 5.82
C ARG A 268 7.70 -6.12 6.54
N TYR A 269 7.39 -7.37 6.94
CA TYR A 269 8.31 -8.24 7.72
C TYR A 269 8.87 -9.42 6.94
N TRP A 270 8.39 -9.60 5.72
CA TRP A 270 8.79 -10.65 4.81
C TRP A 270 9.15 -9.97 3.50
N ASP A 271 10.38 -10.06 3.00
CA ASP A 271 10.73 -9.38 1.76
C ASP A 271 10.03 -10.02 0.54
N CYS A 272 9.08 -9.29 -0.06
CA CYS A 272 8.32 -9.69 -1.24
C CYS A 272 8.87 -9.13 -2.55
N ASN A 273 10.05 -8.49 -2.53
CA ASN A 273 10.83 -8.29 -3.75
C ASN A 273 11.34 -9.65 -4.25
N VAL A 274 11.63 -9.75 -5.55
CA VAL A 274 12.01 -11.02 -6.19
C VAL A 274 13.43 -11.44 -5.77
N GLY A 275 13.56 -12.36 -4.80
CA GLY A 275 14.80 -13.12 -4.60
C GLY A 275 15.10 -13.73 -3.22
N GLU A 276 14.53 -13.23 -2.11
CA GLU A 276 15.14 -13.43 -0.78
C GLU A 276 14.22 -14.06 0.30
N GLN A 277 14.81 -14.71 1.33
CA GLN A 277 14.13 -15.47 2.38
C GLN A 277 14.29 -14.86 3.80
N ARG A 278 13.49 -15.30 4.77
CA ARG A 278 12.99 -14.44 5.89
C ARG A 278 12.98 -15.14 7.27
N HIS A 279 12.94 -14.37 8.37
CA HIS A 279 12.87 -14.82 9.79
C HIS A 279 11.85 -13.99 10.61
N TYR A 280 11.38 -14.49 11.78
CA TYR A 280 10.14 -13.99 12.45
C TYR A 280 10.03 -14.27 13.98
N HIS A 281 8.83 -14.03 14.54
CA HIS A 281 8.32 -14.12 15.93
C HIS A 281 8.35 -12.79 16.72
N ARG A 282 7.23 -12.43 17.39
CA ARG A 282 7.02 -11.20 18.20
C ARG A 282 5.91 -11.42 19.24
N ARG A 283 5.99 -10.78 20.42
CA ARG A 283 4.93 -10.78 21.47
C ARG A 283 4.77 -9.44 22.19
N SER A 284 5.87 -8.86 22.67
CA SER A 284 5.92 -7.57 23.39
C SER A 284 6.31 -6.39 22.48
N ILE A 285 6.17 -5.15 22.96
CA ILE A 285 6.68 -3.96 22.25
C ILE A 285 8.21 -4.02 22.03
N GLY A 286 8.96 -4.61 22.96
CA GLY A 286 10.40 -4.84 22.80
C GLY A 286 10.73 -5.82 21.68
N GLU A 287 9.96 -6.91 21.56
CA GLU A 287 10.09 -7.88 20.46
C GLU A 287 9.57 -7.34 19.12
N PHE A 288 8.55 -6.48 19.15
CA PHE A 288 8.11 -5.72 17.98
C PHE A 288 9.23 -4.82 17.45
N CYS A 289 9.95 -4.13 18.34
CA CYS A 289 11.13 -3.34 17.99
C CYS A 289 12.29 -4.20 17.48
N ASP A 290 12.64 -5.30 18.16
CA ASP A 290 13.67 -6.23 17.66
C ASP A 290 13.33 -6.69 16.25
N GLY A 291 12.11 -7.16 16.03
CA GLY A 291 11.68 -7.64 14.73
C GLY A 291 11.58 -6.54 13.66
N LEU A 292 11.34 -5.26 14.02
CA LEU A 292 11.41 -4.15 13.05
C LEU A 292 12.83 -4.02 12.51
N ILE A 293 13.82 -4.11 13.41
CA ILE A 293 15.24 -4.09 13.04
C ILE A 293 15.64 -5.36 12.30
N ASP A 294 15.17 -6.54 12.73
CA ASP A 294 15.46 -7.81 12.04
C ASP A 294 14.95 -7.78 10.59
N ALA A 295 13.75 -7.22 10.37
CA ALA A 295 13.19 -7.02 9.03
C ALA A 295 13.85 -5.89 8.22
N GLY A 296 14.59 -4.97 8.86
CA GLY A 296 15.50 -4.05 8.17
C GLY A 296 16.80 -4.74 7.79
N LEU A 297 17.38 -5.52 8.71
CA LEU A 297 18.64 -6.25 8.55
C LEU A 297 18.54 -7.38 7.53
N SER A 298 17.38 -8.05 7.42
CA SER A 298 17.14 -9.13 6.46
C SER A 298 17.01 -8.67 5.01
N ARG A 299 17.03 -7.35 4.77
CA ARG A 299 16.99 -6.72 3.43
C ARG A 299 18.33 -6.18 2.98
N LEU A 300 19.35 -6.34 3.82
CA LEU A 300 20.70 -5.90 3.51
C LEU A 300 21.38 -6.98 2.67
N PRO A 301 21.88 -6.66 1.47
CA PRO A 301 22.55 -7.65 0.63
C PRO A 301 23.78 -8.22 1.36
N PRO A 302 24.17 -9.48 1.10
CA PRO A 302 25.28 -10.13 1.78
C PRO A 302 26.66 -9.52 1.45
N VAL A 303 26.73 -8.68 0.41
CA VAL A 303 27.92 -7.98 -0.08
C VAL A 303 27.53 -6.54 -0.44
N ASP A 304 28.43 -5.58 -0.23
CA ASP A 304 28.29 -4.22 -0.76
C ASP A 304 28.35 -4.23 -2.30
N TYR A 305 27.19 -4.44 -2.94
CA TYR A 305 27.03 -4.25 -4.38
C TYR A 305 27.05 -2.75 -4.71
N THR A 306 28.02 -2.34 -5.53
CA THR A 306 27.97 -1.08 -6.27
C THR A 306 26.88 -1.17 -7.33
N ASN A 307 25.66 -0.83 -6.93
CA ASN A 307 24.53 -0.69 -7.84
C ASN A 307 24.42 0.79 -8.22
N ASP A 308 24.95 1.14 -9.39
CA ASP A 308 25.15 2.52 -9.86
C ASP A 308 23.83 3.32 -10.00
N ASN A 309 22.68 2.64 -9.94
CA ASN A 309 21.33 3.23 -9.97
C ASN A 309 20.75 3.51 -8.57
N LYS A 310 21.58 3.75 -7.55
CA LYS A 310 21.15 4.18 -6.20
C LYS A 310 21.48 5.67 -5.96
N PRO A 311 20.61 6.45 -5.31
CA PRO A 311 20.92 7.85 -4.96
C PRO A 311 22.14 7.97 -4.05
N PHE A 312 22.91 9.05 -4.18
CA PHE A 312 24.13 9.25 -3.38
C PHE A 312 23.88 9.22 -1.85
N TYR A 313 22.75 9.76 -1.39
CA TYR A 313 22.34 9.73 0.02
C TYR A 313 21.94 8.33 0.55
N HIS A 314 21.91 7.31 -0.31
CA HIS A 314 21.39 5.99 0.05
C HIS A 314 22.25 5.30 1.13
N GLY A 315 23.57 5.49 1.09
CA GLY A 315 24.53 4.83 1.99
C GLY A 315 24.79 3.35 1.65
N SER A 316 25.97 2.87 2.06
CA SER A 316 26.42 1.48 1.88
C SER A 316 25.87 0.53 2.95
N THR A 317 25.86 -0.76 2.67
CA THR A 317 25.28 -1.83 3.51
C THR A 317 25.79 -1.79 4.95
N ARG A 318 27.07 -1.46 5.14
CA ARG A 318 27.70 -1.23 6.46
C ARG A 318 27.05 -0.08 7.24
N ILE A 319 26.69 1.01 6.57
CA ILE A 319 26.01 2.16 7.19
C ILE A 319 24.59 1.76 7.60
N HIS A 320 23.84 1.10 6.71
CA HIS A 320 22.50 0.58 7.04
C HIS A 320 22.53 -0.35 8.26
N ARG A 321 23.47 -1.31 8.30
CA ARG A 321 23.65 -2.25 9.41
C ARG A 321 23.92 -1.56 10.74
N SER A 322 24.93 -0.69 10.78
CA SER A 322 25.31 0.06 11.99
C SER A 322 24.18 0.96 12.50
N LEU A 323 23.45 1.58 11.59
CA LEU A 323 22.29 2.42 11.92
C LEU A 323 21.12 1.59 12.48
N LEU A 324 20.83 0.43 11.89
CA LEU A 324 19.82 -0.52 12.37
C LEU A 324 20.17 -1.11 13.76
N GLU A 325 21.43 -1.45 13.98
CA GLU A 325 21.94 -1.90 15.28
C GLU A 325 21.81 -0.80 16.35
N SER A 326 22.13 0.46 15.99
CA SER A 326 21.91 1.63 16.84
C SER A 326 20.43 1.91 17.11
N ALA A 327 19.58 1.75 16.10
CA ALA A 327 18.13 1.90 16.22
C ALA A 327 17.54 0.86 17.18
N ARG A 328 18.04 -0.38 17.19
CA ARG A 328 17.61 -1.42 18.16
C ARG A 328 17.79 -0.98 19.61
N ALA A 329 18.90 -0.31 19.92
CA ALA A 329 19.16 0.23 21.26
C ALA A 329 18.21 1.41 21.58
N MET A 330 18.06 2.36 20.67
CA MET A 330 17.16 3.51 20.84
C MET A 330 15.70 3.05 21.01
N LEU A 331 15.16 2.23 20.11
CA LEU A 331 13.77 1.78 20.14
C LEU A 331 13.44 1.00 21.42
N LYS A 332 14.38 0.19 21.94
CA LYS A 332 14.21 -0.47 23.24
C LYS A 332 14.18 0.50 24.41
N GLN A 333 14.96 1.59 24.37
CA GLN A 333 14.92 2.64 25.38
C GLN A 333 13.61 3.45 25.29
N MET A 334 13.16 3.80 24.09
CA MET A 334 11.87 4.47 23.85
C MET A 334 10.69 3.60 24.29
N SER A 335 10.75 2.28 24.06
CA SER A 335 9.72 1.31 24.48
C SER A 335 9.55 1.17 25.99
N ALA A 336 10.45 1.74 26.80
CA ALA A 336 10.31 1.81 28.25
C ALA A 336 9.53 3.06 28.72
N ASP A 337 9.18 3.98 27.81
CA ASP A 337 8.32 5.12 28.10
C ASP A 337 6.85 4.68 28.18
N HIS A 338 6.15 5.08 29.26
CA HIS A 338 4.78 4.65 29.49
C HIS A 338 3.81 5.11 28.39
N ARG A 339 4.04 6.28 27.77
CA ARG A 339 3.19 6.82 26.70
C ARG A 339 3.30 5.98 25.44
N ILE A 340 4.51 5.50 25.13
CA ILE A 340 4.75 4.61 23.98
C ILE A 340 4.17 3.21 24.27
N ALA A 341 4.25 2.72 25.51
CA ALA A 341 3.60 1.47 25.91
C ALA A 341 2.06 1.56 25.86
N GLU A 342 1.47 2.67 26.32
CA GLU A 342 0.02 2.95 26.24
C GLU A 342 -0.43 3.13 24.77
N ALA A 343 0.39 3.76 23.94
CA ALA A 343 0.15 3.87 22.49
C ALA A 343 0.36 2.56 21.72
N ALA A 344 0.92 1.52 22.36
CA ALA A 344 1.23 0.23 21.75
C ALA A 344 0.19 -0.86 22.02
N VAL A 345 -1.04 -0.49 22.42
CA VAL A 345 -2.16 -1.45 22.56
C VAL A 345 -2.34 -2.25 21.27
N PRO A 346 -2.40 -3.61 21.31
CA PRO A 346 -2.66 -4.43 20.13
C PRO A 346 -4.01 -4.13 19.50
N LEU A 347 -3.99 -3.63 18.27
CA LEU A 347 -5.16 -3.22 17.50
C LEU A 347 -5.15 -3.86 16.12
N LEU A 348 -6.29 -4.41 15.72
CA LEU A 348 -6.58 -4.78 14.33
C LEU A 348 -7.17 -3.55 13.63
N PHE A 349 -6.66 -3.14 12.47
CA PHE A 349 -7.24 -2.06 11.69
C PHE A 349 -7.19 -2.34 10.18
N HIS A 350 -8.11 -1.77 9.41
CA HIS A 350 -8.25 -2.03 7.98
C HIS A 350 -7.11 -1.34 7.18
N PRO A 351 -6.17 -2.10 6.57
CA PRO A 351 -4.89 -1.57 6.10
C PRO A 351 -4.96 -0.66 4.87
N ASP A 352 -6.11 -0.60 4.20
CA ASP A 352 -6.34 0.29 3.06
C ASP A 352 -7.78 0.85 3.08
N LEU A 353 -8.15 1.54 4.17
CA LEU A 353 -9.49 2.09 4.37
C LEU A 353 -9.73 3.31 3.47
N HIS A 354 -9.99 3.07 2.18
CA HIS A 354 -10.14 4.07 1.12
C HIS A 354 -11.43 3.86 0.32
N LYS A 355 -11.90 4.91 -0.38
CA LYS A 355 -13.17 4.91 -1.13
C LYS A 355 -13.32 3.77 -2.14
N ARG A 356 -12.20 3.21 -2.65
CA ARG A 356 -12.19 2.04 -3.55
C ARG A 356 -12.69 0.76 -2.88
N ASN A 357 -12.44 0.60 -1.59
CA ASN A 357 -12.67 -0.64 -0.83
C ASN A 357 -13.98 -0.61 -0.01
N ILE A 358 -14.75 0.48 -0.12
CA ILE A 358 -16.01 0.70 0.58
C ILE A 358 -17.14 0.74 -0.47
N PHE A 359 -18.23 0.02 -0.18
CA PHE A 359 -19.45 0.00 -0.99
C PHE A 359 -20.61 0.57 -0.19
N VAL A 360 -21.50 1.28 -0.87
CA VAL A 360 -22.67 1.94 -0.29
C VAL A 360 -23.94 1.65 -1.10
N SER A 361 -25.12 1.87 -0.50
CA SER A 361 -26.37 1.80 -1.26
C SER A 361 -26.44 2.90 -2.32
N ASP A 362 -27.01 2.59 -3.48
CA ASP A 362 -27.14 3.54 -4.58
C ASP A 362 -28.27 4.57 -4.31
N ASP A 363 -29.33 4.13 -3.62
CA ASP A 363 -30.45 4.96 -3.15
C ASP A 363 -30.07 5.83 -1.92
N ASP A 364 -29.22 5.30 -1.04
CA ASP A 364 -28.73 5.98 0.17
C ASP A 364 -27.21 5.76 0.36
N PRO A 365 -26.36 6.68 -0.14
CA PRO A 365 -24.92 6.55 -0.02
C PRO A 365 -24.38 6.80 1.40
N THR A 366 -25.25 6.97 2.41
CA THR A 366 -24.88 6.97 3.83
C THR A 366 -24.95 5.57 4.46
N THR A 367 -25.67 4.63 3.84
CA THR A 367 -25.71 3.22 4.25
C THR A 367 -24.55 2.45 3.64
N ILE A 368 -23.64 1.96 4.48
CA ILE A 368 -22.50 1.11 4.06
C ILE A 368 -22.98 -0.32 3.79
N THR A 369 -22.73 -0.84 2.59
CA THR A 369 -23.17 -2.16 2.12
C THR A 369 -22.04 -3.16 1.92
N GLY A 370 -20.77 -2.72 1.92
CA GLY A 370 -19.61 -3.60 1.84
C GLY A 370 -18.30 -2.93 2.25
N ILE A 371 -17.40 -3.68 2.89
CA ILE A 371 -15.99 -3.32 3.11
C ILE A 371 -15.14 -4.53 2.69
N ILE A 372 -14.21 -4.31 1.75
CA ILE A 372 -13.43 -5.35 1.07
C ILE A 372 -11.91 -5.09 1.13
N ASP A 373 -11.13 -6.06 0.65
CA ASP A 373 -9.66 -6.06 0.66
C ASP A 373 -9.02 -6.05 2.06
N TRP A 374 -9.42 -7.05 2.86
CA TRP A 374 -8.83 -7.36 4.17
C TRP A 374 -7.46 -8.06 4.06
N GLN A 375 -6.82 -8.06 2.89
CA GLN A 375 -5.51 -8.67 2.68
C GLN A 375 -4.45 -7.98 3.54
N ALA A 376 -3.57 -8.77 4.15
CA ALA A 376 -2.50 -8.30 5.06
C ALA A 376 -2.98 -7.55 6.33
N THR A 377 -4.30 -7.45 6.58
CA THR A 377 -4.86 -7.00 7.85
C THR A 377 -4.21 -7.78 9.00
N SER A 378 -3.70 -7.05 9.98
CA SER A 378 -2.88 -7.59 11.06
C SER A 378 -3.16 -6.84 12.36
N ILE A 379 -2.70 -7.40 13.46
CA ILE A 379 -2.77 -6.83 14.80
C ILE A 379 -1.40 -6.24 15.10
N GLU A 380 -1.32 -4.92 15.16
CA GLU A 380 -0.09 -4.16 15.37
C GLU A 380 -0.27 -3.20 16.57
N PRO A 381 0.80 -2.55 17.07
CA PRO A 381 0.67 -1.46 18.04
C PRO A 381 -0.26 -0.36 17.51
N ALA A 382 -1.18 0.18 18.31
CA ALA A 382 -2.15 1.17 17.84
C ALA A 382 -1.54 2.42 17.16
N PHE A 383 -0.36 2.87 17.60
CA PHE A 383 0.40 3.94 16.93
C PHE A 383 0.78 3.64 15.47
N TRP A 384 0.72 2.37 15.06
CA TRP A 384 1.02 1.95 13.69
C TRP A 384 0.06 2.57 12.67
N TYR A 385 -1.21 2.74 13.05
CA TYR A 385 -2.28 3.22 12.17
C TYR A 385 -2.65 4.70 12.44
N SER A 386 -1.88 5.44 13.24
CA SER A 386 -2.22 6.82 13.61
C SER A 386 -1.78 7.89 12.60
N ASP A 387 -0.82 7.61 11.72
CA ASP A 387 -0.50 8.45 10.56
C ASP A 387 -1.37 8.15 9.32
N GLU A 388 -2.10 7.03 9.31
CA GLU A 388 -3.02 6.70 8.21
C GLU A 388 -4.17 7.72 8.10
N ARG A 389 -4.42 8.20 6.88
CA ARG A 389 -5.49 9.14 6.55
C ARG A 389 -6.23 8.69 5.28
N PRO A 390 -7.54 8.36 5.36
CA PRO A 390 -8.32 7.97 4.19
C PRO A 390 -8.37 9.02 3.08
N ASP A 391 -8.48 8.56 1.84
CA ASP A 391 -8.64 9.39 0.63
C ASP A 391 -10.01 10.12 0.55
N PHE A 392 -10.93 9.86 1.46
CA PHE A 392 -12.15 10.66 1.70
C PHE A 392 -11.97 11.78 2.74
N ALA A 393 -10.87 11.76 3.51
CA ALA A 393 -10.54 12.74 4.55
C ALA A 393 -9.48 13.78 4.09
N VAL A 394 -9.03 13.72 2.83
CA VAL A 394 -8.11 14.68 2.21
C VAL A 394 -8.92 15.74 1.47
N SER A 395 -8.67 17.02 1.75
CA SER A 395 -9.38 18.14 1.10
C SER A 395 -8.83 18.39 -0.30
N THR A 396 -9.67 18.23 -1.33
CA THR A 396 -9.31 18.33 -2.75
C THR A 396 -9.33 19.77 -3.26
N ASP A 397 -8.44 20.62 -2.74
CA ASP A 397 -8.17 22.02 -3.14
C ASP A 397 -9.35 23.04 -3.15
N THR A 398 -10.59 22.61 -2.91
CA THR A 398 -11.78 23.47 -2.88
C THR A 398 -11.88 24.37 -1.64
N GLY A 399 -11.01 24.16 -0.65
CA GLY A 399 -11.12 24.81 0.67
C GLY A 399 -12.19 24.20 1.57
N ASP A 400 -12.85 23.13 1.11
CA ASP A 400 -13.87 22.40 1.86
C ASP A 400 -13.19 21.49 2.90
N THR A 401 -13.10 21.98 4.14
CA THR A 401 -12.47 21.29 5.29
C THR A 401 -13.43 20.36 6.02
N VAL A 402 -14.74 20.43 5.72
CA VAL A 402 -15.80 19.75 6.49
C VAL A 402 -15.61 18.23 6.52
N TYR A 403 -15.12 17.60 5.45
CA TYR A 403 -14.83 16.16 5.43
C TYR A 403 -13.62 15.77 6.28
N ALA A 404 -12.62 16.65 6.35
CA ALA A 404 -11.49 16.47 7.26
C ALA A 404 -11.94 16.60 8.71
N GLU A 405 -12.69 17.66 9.05
CA GLU A 405 -13.25 17.88 10.39
C GLU A 405 -14.17 16.73 10.83
N ALA A 406 -15.03 16.24 9.93
CA ALA A 406 -15.87 15.06 10.17
C ALA A 406 -15.02 13.80 10.43
N PHE A 407 -13.94 13.58 9.69
CA PHE A 407 -12.99 12.49 9.93
C PHE A 407 -12.28 12.62 11.28
N GLU A 408 -11.72 13.79 11.63
CA GLU A 408 -11.00 13.97 12.89
C GLU A 408 -11.95 13.78 14.10
N LEU A 409 -13.18 14.31 14.02
CA LEU A 409 -14.21 14.11 15.05
C LEU A 409 -14.63 12.64 15.15
N SER A 410 -14.92 11.99 14.04
CA SER A 410 -15.37 10.59 14.02
C SER A 410 -14.27 9.65 14.51
N SER A 411 -13.02 9.82 14.05
CA SER A 411 -11.89 9.03 14.52
C SER A 411 -11.63 9.25 16.02
N ARG A 412 -11.69 10.49 16.50
CA ARG A 412 -11.48 10.80 17.92
C ARG A 412 -12.52 10.19 18.85
N PHE A 413 -13.80 10.15 18.45
CA PHE A 413 -14.89 9.69 19.31
C PHE A 413 -15.31 8.22 19.09
N LEU A 414 -15.02 7.65 17.91
CA LEU A 414 -15.44 6.29 17.54
C LEU A 414 -14.27 5.30 17.44
N THR A 415 -13.03 5.77 17.27
CA THR A 415 -11.82 4.92 17.38
C THR A 415 -10.89 5.45 18.49
N PRO A 416 -11.29 5.36 19.77
CA PRO A 416 -10.54 5.93 20.89
C PRO A 416 -9.13 5.35 21.06
N ILE A 417 -8.87 4.09 20.69
CA ILE A 417 -7.52 3.51 20.78
C ILE A 417 -6.56 4.18 19.78
N LEU A 418 -7.04 4.58 18.60
CA LEU A 418 -6.27 5.40 17.65
C LEU A 418 -6.15 6.87 18.08
N SER A 419 -7.11 7.39 18.85
CA SER A 419 -7.19 8.82 19.16
C SER A 419 -6.01 9.36 19.97
N GLY A 420 -5.45 8.57 20.89
CA GLY A 420 -4.27 8.94 21.68
C GLY A 420 -3.00 9.02 20.81
N PRO A 421 -2.63 7.94 20.10
CA PRO A 421 -1.48 7.93 19.20
C PRO A 421 -1.57 8.89 17.99
N ARG A 422 -2.76 9.41 17.67
CA ARG A 422 -2.96 10.51 16.69
C ARG A 422 -2.62 11.90 17.23
N LEU A 423 -2.46 12.05 18.54
CA LEU A 423 -2.17 13.32 19.23
C LEU A 423 -0.76 13.35 19.87
N MET A 424 0.05 12.32 19.64
CA MET A 424 1.44 12.27 20.10
C MET A 424 2.37 13.10 19.22
N ASP A 425 3.50 13.52 19.77
CA ASP A 425 4.61 14.04 18.98
C ASP A 425 5.14 12.93 18.05
N GLU A 426 5.08 13.17 16.75
CA GLU A 426 5.53 12.23 15.71
C GLU A 426 7.00 11.79 15.89
N THR A 427 7.85 12.61 16.52
CA THR A 427 9.24 12.27 16.83
C THR A 427 9.36 11.07 17.78
N LEU A 428 8.32 10.79 18.58
CA LEU A 428 8.23 9.58 19.41
C LEU A 428 7.96 8.31 18.58
N LEU A 429 7.37 8.44 17.39
CA LEU A 429 6.82 7.33 16.60
C LEU A 429 7.57 7.07 15.29
N ARG A 430 8.11 8.12 14.64
CA ARG A 430 8.87 8.04 13.37
C ARG A 430 10.00 6.98 13.39
N PRO A 431 10.87 6.87 14.43
CA PRO A 431 11.87 5.81 14.49
C PRO A 431 11.29 4.39 14.40
N PHE A 432 10.10 4.15 14.96
CA PHE A 432 9.39 2.87 14.86
C PHE A 432 8.80 2.68 13.44
N ARG A 433 8.26 3.74 12.83
CA ARG A 433 7.65 3.68 11.49
C ARG A 433 8.65 3.46 10.35
N TYR A 434 9.83 4.08 10.40
CA TYR A 434 10.77 4.08 9.28
C TYR A 434 11.95 3.11 9.41
N SER A 435 12.18 2.52 10.60
CA SER A 435 13.33 1.64 10.83
C SER A 435 13.39 0.39 9.94
N TYR A 436 12.26 -0.27 9.62
CA TYR A 436 12.28 -1.42 8.70
C TYR A 436 12.49 -1.04 7.21
N ARG A 437 12.49 0.26 6.87
CA ARG A 437 12.53 0.77 5.49
C ARG A 437 13.91 1.31 5.06
N THR A 438 14.93 1.28 5.92
CA THR A 438 16.24 1.92 5.67
C THR A 438 16.84 1.59 4.30
N TRP A 439 16.83 0.31 3.89
CA TRP A 439 17.35 -0.14 2.59
C TRP A 439 16.49 0.24 1.37
N LYS A 440 15.20 0.55 1.59
CA LYS A 440 14.27 0.97 0.54
C LYS A 440 14.42 2.47 0.24
N ASP A 441 14.41 3.28 1.29
CA ASP A 441 14.34 4.75 1.16
C ASP A 441 15.72 5.43 1.24
N GLY A 442 16.71 4.78 1.87
CA GLY A 442 18.08 5.28 2.09
C GLY A 442 18.40 5.43 3.58
N ALA A 443 19.67 5.23 3.94
CA ALA A 443 20.15 5.32 5.34
C ALA A 443 19.92 6.70 5.97
N VAL A 444 19.94 7.75 5.15
CA VAL A 444 19.71 9.14 5.57
C VAL A 444 18.36 9.36 6.26
N ALA A 445 17.29 8.68 5.83
CA ALA A 445 15.94 8.91 6.36
C ALA A 445 15.80 8.48 7.83
N LEU A 446 16.19 7.23 8.14
CA LEU A 446 16.23 6.74 9.52
C LEU A 446 17.27 7.52 10.35
N ARG A 447 18.42 7.92 9.76
CA ARG A 447 19.44 8.68 10.49
C ARG A 447 18.91 10.03 10.93
N HIS A 448 18.13 10.71 10.09
CA HIS A 448 17.47 11.97 10.43
C HIS A 448 16.49 11.77 11.61
N ASP A 449 15.57 10.81 11.53
CA ASP A 449 14.62 10.51 12.62
C ASP A 449 15.33 10.21 13.95
N MET A 450 16.45 9.48 13.91
CA MET A 450 17.25 9.19 15.09
C MET A 450 18.03 10.41 15.62
N ILE A 451 18.54 11.28 14.73
CA ILE A 451 19.19 12.53 15.13
C ILE A 451 18.19 13.47 15.80
N GLU A 452 16.97 13.61 15.25
CA GLU A 452 15.93 14.46 15.82
C GLU A 452 15.40 13.93 17.16
N ALA A 453 15.17 12.61 17.27
CA ALA A 453 14.77 11.99 18.54
C ALA A 453 15.87 12.11 19.61
N ALA A 454 17.15 12.04 19.24
CA ALA A 454 18.26 12.20 20.18
C ALA A 454 18.55 13.67 20.56
N ARG A 455 18.41 14.62 19.61
CA ARG A 455 18.47 16.07 19.84
C ARG A 455 17.41 16.48 20.88
N HIS A 456 16.16 16.10 20.66
CA HIS A 456 15.02 16.51 21.48
C HIS A 456 14.70 15.55 22.65
N TRP A 457 15.54 14.53 22.90
CA TRP A 457 15.27 13.44 23.86
C TRP A 457 14.72 13.88 25.23
N LYS A 458 15.31 14.95 25.79
CA LYS A 458 14.92 15.52 27.08
C LYS A 458 13.60 16.30 27.01
N GLU A 459 13.34 16.97 25.90
CA GLU A 459 12.14 17.80 25.67
C GLU A 459 10.93 16.91 25.35
N LEU A 460 11.16 15.82 24.63
CA LEU A 460 10.25 14.68 24.48
C LEU A 460 9.97 13.96 25.81
N GLY A 461 10.74 14.23 26.87
CA GLY A 461 10.55 13.65 28.22
C GLY A 461 10.95 12.18 28.35
N LEU A 462 11.76 11.65 27.43
CA LEU A 462 12.12 10.23 27.37
C LEU A 462 13.09 9.82 28.50
N PRO A 463 13.06 8.54 28.95
CA PRO A 463 13.80 8.10 30.12
C PRO A 463 15.32 8.05 29.92
N GLY A 464 16.07 8.68 30.83
CA GLY A 464 17.53 8.67 30.88
C GLY A 464 18.19 9.54 29.80
N GLN A 465 19.47 9.30 29.54
CA GLN A 465 20.19 9.88 28.39
C GLN A 465 20.02 8.95 27.18
N CYS A 466 19.78 9.50 25.98
CA CYS A 466 19.68 8.72 24.75
C CYS A 466 20.93 7.84 24.53
N LEU A 467 20.72 6.56 24.24
CA LEU A 467 21.80 5.63 23.90
C LEU A 467 22.38 5.85 22.49
N TYR A 468 21.69 6.58 21.61
CA TYR A 468 22.22 6.96 20.32
C TYR A 468 23.22 8.11 20.46
N THR A 469 24.45 7.89 20.02
CA THR A 469 25.47 8.94 19.98
C THR A 469 25.20 9.85 18.79
N LEU A 470 24.94 11.13 19.06
CA LEU A 470 24.79 12.13 18.00
C LEU A 470 26.09 12.23 17.17
N PRO A 471 26.00 12.39 15.83
CA PRO A 471 27.18 12.58 14.98
C PRO A 471 27.99 13.82 15.38
N THR A 472 29.28 13.83 15.04
CA THR A 472 30.13 15.02 15.19
C THR A 472 29.62 16.16 14.29
N PRO A 473 29.96 17.43 14.57
CA PRO A 473 29.50 18.57 13.76
C PRO A 473 29.81 18.45 12.25
N ASN A 474 30.90 17.77 11.88
CA ASN A 474 31.26 17.53 10.48
C ASN A 474 30.37 16.47 9.83
N GLU A 475 30.13 15.34 10.51
CA GLU A 475 29.22 14.29 10.03
C GLU A 475 27.76 14.77 9.98
N LEU A 476 27.39 15.67 10.89
CA LEU A 476 26.08 16.30 10.93
C LEU A 476 25.87 17.27 9.76
N ALA A 477 26.87 18.11 9.46
CA ALA A 477 26.84 19.00 8.30
C ALA A 477 26.83 18.24 6.96
N GLU A 478 27.42 17.04 6.90
CA GLU A 478 27.31 16.17 5.72
C GLU A 478 25.93 15.49 5.65
N HIS A 479 25.42 15.00 6.77
CA HIS A 479 24.06 14.45 6.87
C HIS A 479 22.99 15.46 6.45
N GLU A 480 23.14 16.74 6.80
CA GLU A 480 22.21 17.80 6.41
C GLU A 480 22.21 18.06 4.88
N LYS A 481 23.32 17.79 4.17
CA LYS A 481 23.36 17.77 2.69
C LYS A 481 22.69 16.51 2.11
N GLU A 482 23.04 15.33 2.63
CA GLU A 482 22.42 14.06 2.22
C GLU A 482 20.89 14.15 2.37
N TYR A 483 20.41 14.76 3.47
CA TYR A 483 18.99 14.89 3.77
C TYR A 483 18.28 15.90 2.87
N LYS A 484 18.89 17.07 2.59
CA LYS A 484 18.40 18.00 1.55
C LYS A 484 18.23 17.31 0.19
N LEU A 485 19.18 16.44 -0.20
CA LEU A 485 19.09 15.68 -1.45
C LEU A 485 18.00 14.58 -1.41
N PHE A 486 17.80 13.94 -0.26
CA PHE A 486 16.70 13.00 -0.05
C PHE A 486 15.32 13.67 -0.14
N GLU A 487 15.14 14.83 0.49
CA GLU A 487 13.90 15.62 0.40
C GLU A 487 13.64 16.06 -1.05
N ALA A 488 14.67 16.57 -1.73
CA ALA A 488 14.57 16.93 -3.15
C ALA A 488 14.18 15.74 -4.04
N ALA A 489 14.71 14.54 -3.79
CA ALA A 489 14.33 13.33 -4.52
C ALA A 489 12.89 12.87 -4.21
N GLN A 490 12.36 13.11 -3.01
CA GLN A 490 10.95 12.82 -2.70
C GLN A 490 10.01 13.85 -3.37
N VAL A 491 10.40 15.14 -3.37
CA VAL A 491 9.71 16.22 -4.09
C VAL A 491 9.68 15.92 -5.59
N LEU A 492 10.83 15.61 -6.19
CA LEU A 492 10.96 15.22 -7.59
C LEU A 492 10.05 14.04 -7.95
N ARG A 493 10.03 12.99 -7.11
CA ARG A 493 9.14 11.83 -7.34
C ARG A 493 7.67 12.23 -7.31
N ARG A 494 7.24 13.00 -6.31
CA ARG A 494 5.86 13.49 -6.20
C ARG A 494 5.47 14.31 -7.43
N ASP A 495 6.28 15.30 -7.77
CA ASP A 495 5.96 16.29 -8.80
C ASP A 495 6.01 15.67 -10.20
N LEU A 496 6.92 14.73 -10.47
CA LEU A 496 6.90 13.90 -11.68
C LEU A 496 5.66 13.00 -11.75
N SER A 497 5.25 12.38 -10.64
CA SER A 497 4.05 11.53 -10.64
C SER A 497 2.79 12.34 -10.98
N THR A 498 2.67 13.55 -10.44
CA THR A 498 1.58 14.48 -10.78
C THR A 498 1.67 15.02 -12.22
N LEU A 499 2.87 15.33 -12.71
CA LEU A 499 3.08 15.86 -14.07
C LEU A 499 2.82 14.81 -15.16
N LEU A 500 3.15 13.55 -14.90
CA LEU A 500 3.06 12.43 -15.85
C LEU A 500 1.78 11.59 -15.68
N ASN A 501 0.86 12.00 -14.78
CA ASN A 501 -0.37 11.29 -14.42
C ASN A 501 -0.15 9.83 -13.94
N THR A 502 0.97 9.55 -13.26
CA THR A 502 1.34 8.19 -12.84
C THR A 502 1.10 7.95 -11.36
N ALA A 503 0.96 6.67 -10.98
CA ALA A 503 1.10 6.29 -9.58
C ALA A 503 2.55 6.52 -9.10
N SER A 504 2.76 6.58 -7.78
CA SER A 504 4.05 6.94 -7.17
C SER A 504 5.17 5.90 -7.31
N ASP A 505 4.85 4.70 -7.81
CA ASP A 505 5.79 3.66 -8.25
C ASP A 505 6.08 3.69 -9.76
N GLY A 506 5.43 4.60 -10.51
CA GLY A 506 5.55 4.78 -11.95
C GLY A 506 4.53 4.01 -12.78
N TRP A 507 3.48 3.42 -12.18
CA TRP A 507 2.43 2.75 -12.95
C TRP A 507 1.61 3.73 -13.81
N VAL A 508 1.23 3.27 -15.01
CA VAL A 508 0.46 3.96 -16.05
C VAL A 508 -0.56 2.99 -16.66
N PRO A 509 -1.80 3.41 -16.96
CA PRO A 509 -2.75 2.56 -17.69
C PRO A 509 -2.32 2.38 -19.16
N PRO A 510 -2.69 1.27 -19.84
CA PRO A 510 -2.20 0.97 -21.19
C PRO A 510 -2.54 2.04 -22.23
N GLU A 511 -3.71 2.67 -22.12
CA GLU A 511 -4.20 3.72 -23.01
C GLU A 511 -3.45 5.06 -22.89
N GLU A 512 -2.76 5.32 -21.78
CA GLU A 512 -1.93 6.52 -21.60
C GLU A 512 -0.44 6.26 -21.83
N TRP A 513 0.00 4.98 -21.87
CA TRP A 513 1.41 4.59 -21.85
C TRP A 513 2.28 5.31 -22.89
N GLU A 514 1.89 5.34 -24.17
CA GLU A 514 2.72 5.92 -25.23
C GLU A 514 2.93 7.44 -25.06
N ALA A 515 1.91 8.15 -24.59
CA ALA A 515 1.99 9.58 -24.29
C ALA A 515 2.85 9.85 -23.05
N THR A 516 2.71 9.02 -22.01
CA THR A 516 3.45 9.16 -20.76
C THR A 516 4.93 8.74 -20.91
N GLU A 517 5.26 7.73 -21.71
CA GLU A 517 6.64 7.35 -22.03
C GLU A 517 7.36 8.44 -22.85
N LEU A 518 6.65 9.11 -23.77
CA LEU A 518 7.17 10.28 -24.47
C LEU A 518 7.39 11.47 -23.52
N ALA A 519 6.37 11.85 -22.74
CA ALA A 519 6.47 12.97 -21.80
C ALA A 519 7.56 12.74 -20.74
N HIS A 520 7.74 11.50 -20.27
CA HIS A 520 8.81 11.11 -19.37
C HIS A 520 10.21 11.33 -19.98
N ARG A 521 10.39 10.98 -21.26
CA ARG A 521 11.62 11.24 -22.02
C ARG A 521 11.87 12.74 -22.21
N GLU A 522 10.86 13.51 -22.58
CA GLU A 522 10.95 14.97 -22.76
C GLU A 522 11.31 15.69 -21.46
N VAL A 523 10.60 15.39 -20.36
CA VAL A 523 10.86 16.00 -19.04
C VAL A 523 12.24 15.64 -18.51
N PHE A 524 12.68 14.38 -18.63
CA PHE A 524 14.04 13.99 -18.24
C PHE A 524 15.09 14.77 -19.04
N THR A 525 14.91 14.88 -20.36
CA THR A 525 15.86 15.57 -21.25
C THR A 525 15.94 17.06 -20.95
N GLY A 526 14.78 17.73 -20.79
CA GLY A 526 14.72 19.16 -20.45
C GLY A 526 15.26 19.49 -19.07
N MET A 527 15.04 18.62 -18.07
CA MET A 527 15.66 18.78 -16.74
C MET A 527 17.17 18.55 -16.78
N LEU A 528 17.63 17.56 -17.55
CA LEU A 528 19.07 17.29 -17.73
C LEU A 528 19.77 18.45 -18.42
N GLU A 529 19.18 19.02 -19.48
CA GLU A 529 19.71 20.22 -20.14
C GLU A 529 19.73 21.42 -19.19
N ALA A 530 18.63 21.69 -18.47
CA ALA A 530 18.54 22.81 -17.54
C ALA A 530 19.59 22.73 -16.41
N VAL A 531 19.81 21.54 -15.83
CA VAL A 531 20.83 21.35 -14.79
C VAL A 531 22.25 21.42 -15.37
N THR A 532 22.49 20.85 -16.56
CA THR A 532 23.84 20.83 -17.17
C THR A 532 24.26 22.19 -17.76
N THR A 533 23.31 23.05 -18.12
CA THR A 533 23.57 24.39 -18.70
C THR A 533 23.53 25.52 -17.68
N ASN A 534 23.08 25.28 -16.44
CA ASN A 534 23.03 26.33 -15.41
C ASN A 534 24.44 26.77 -14.97
N GLN A 535 24.78 28.03 -15.24
CA GLN A 535 26.03 28.66 -14.81
C GLN A 535 25.92 29.37 -13.45
N GLU A 536 24.71 29.58 -12.94
CA GLU A 536 24.40 30.19 -11.64
C GLU A 536 23.93 29.10 -10.67
N LEU A 537 24.87 28.27 -10.20
CA LEU A 537 24.60 27.25 -9.18
C LEU A 537 24.44 27.91 -7.79
N ASP A 538 23.22 27.85 -7.24
CA ASP A 538 22.93 28.20 -5.85
C ASP A 538 23.64 27.18 -4.92
N GLU A 539 24.39 27.64 -3.91
CA GLU A 539 25.12 26.73 -3.00
C GLU A 539 24.16 25.83 -2.21
N ASP A 540 22.90 26.26 -2.02
CA ASP A 540 21.85 25.51 -1.34
C ASP A 540 21.03 24.58 -2.26
N GLU A 541 21.18 24.63 -3.60
CA GLU A 541 20.47 23.75 -4.53
C GLU A 541 21.02 22.31 -4.42
N PRO A 542 20.20 21.30 -4.08
CA PRO A 542 20.73 19.95 -3.84
C PRO A 542 21.11 19.20 -5.12
N VAL A 543 20.44 19.46 -6.25
CA VAL A 543 20.69 18.78 -7.54
C VAL A 543 21.51 19.71 -8.45
N LYS A 544 22.84 19.60 -8.38
CA LYS A 544 23.78 20.55 -8.99
C LYS A 544 24.29 20.16 -10.37
N ASP A 545 24.15 18.89 -10.75
CA ASP A 545 24.71 18.33 -11.98
C ASP A 545 23.87 17.16 -12.52
N GLY A 546 24.15 16.79 -13.76
CA GLY A 546 23.47 15.70 -14.46
C GLY A 546 23.79 14.29 -13.93
N GLU A 547 24.71 14.13 -12.98
CA GLU A 547 24.99 12.85 -12.30
C GLU A 547 24.07 12.71 -11.08
N THR A 548 23.97 13.77 -10.29
CA THR A 548 23.06 13.94 -9.16
C THR A 548 21.59 13.84 -9.60
N LEU A 549 21.23 14.42 -10.75
CA LEU A 549 19.88 14.27 -11.31
C LEU A 549 19.58 12.80 -11.67
N ARG A 550 20.55 12.07 -12.24
CA ARG A 550 20.38 10.64 -12.59
C ARG A 550 20.27 9.77 -11.35
N SER A 551 21.11 9.99 -10.34
CA SER A 551 21.08 9.19 -9.10
C SER A 551 19.80 9.43 -8.28
N THR A 552 19.15 10.59 -8.43
CA THR A 552 17.87 10.92 -7.77
C THR A 552 16.62 10.66 -8.61
N TRP A 553 16.75 10.29 -9.90
CA TRP A 553 15.61 10.04 -10.79
C TRP A 553 14.78 8.84 -10.28
N PRO A 554 13.43 8.95 -10.16
CA PRO A 554 12.62 7.93 -9.51
C PRO A 554 12.31 6.70 -10.38
N PHE A 555 12.47 6.85 -11.69
CA PHE A 555 12.05 5.91 -12.75
C PHE A 555 13.27 5.40 -13.51
N ASP A 556 13.08 4.45 -14.44
CA ASP A 556 14.18 4.01 -15.31
C ASP A 556 14.64 5.19 -16.19
N ILE A 557 15.95 5.32 -16.43
CA ILE A 557 16.48 6.42 -17.25
C ILE A 557 16.14 6.12 -18.73
N PRO A 558 15.48 7.03 -19.47
CA PRO A 558 15.20 6.84 -20.88
C PRO A 558 16.48 6.61 -21.68
N ALA A 559 16.44 5.67 -22.64
CA ALA A 559 17.51 5.52 -23.61
C ALA A 559 17.63 6.81 -24.44
N LEU A 560 18.82 7.40 -24.44
CA LEU A 560 19.17 8.48 -25.36
C LEU A 560 19.58 7.83 -26.69
N GLU A 561 18.94 8.26 -27.77
CA GLU A 561 19.19 7.83 -29.16
C GLU A 561 20.27 8.68 -29.84
#